data_AF-A0A820CUD7-F1
#
_entry.id   AF-A0A820CUD7-F1
#
_cell.length_a   1.000
_cell.length_b   1.000
_cell.length_c   1.000
_cell.angle_alpha   90.00
_cell.angle_beta   90.00
_cell.angle_gamma   90.00
#
_symmetry.space_group_name_H-M   'P 1'
#
loop_
_entity.id
_entity.type
_entity.pdbx_description
1 polymer ?
#
loop_
_entity_poly.entity_id
_entity_poly.type
_entity_poly.pdbx_seq_one_letter_code
_entity_poly.pdbx_strand_id
1 'polypeptide(L)'
;MPLCTERFLLSLRYLISCKLLGNDAMVDQIIMSSDYRKLEIDEELQCLKERLKLEKISSTKIQHAVETLSIYMKHENWKSSLIILKEILHEIMPLNIYELFRLVKSVDDTANLIKDKKIIFSLGNTGSGKSTTIHFLLGSKMIKTEINGLNHIEPTEIKNVDLKRIVTAPFAKSITRCITPVTVYFKDIGAYGQDSIILCDSPGFGDTNGPEVDIANGIAIVRAIRVCESVKPVLLISYTSIGDRYEGLKDLTYTLARLIQNTKDQIKVFSYIFTKYPKNEKETIHASLETINNTLSDQERSDTNFMDILRDMFEKTKKNACVLDPIKNDPSTILDDLADSTNINHPENVFQFFITEKSKSILDKQVTKYELIIKSATKHSKYSLAILILNRSLLDETILIDEEIKQYRTYFDHANLVEDLSKTHLRNEAIHSCAYIEHLNRKVDNLVNNLQENNINDLSIKLSIDKIKILSEYFDDVNVKYKFISQFVLEKKNA
;
A
#
# COMPACT_ATOMS: atom_id res chain seq x y z
N MET A 1 13.65 -6.28 -19.60
CA MET A 1 13.99 -6.01 -18.19
C MET A 1 15.51 -5.97 -18.06
N PRO A 2 16.14 -4.95 -17.44
CA PRO A 2 17.59 -4.90 -17.32
C PRO A 2 18.13 -6.13 -16.58
N LEU A 3 19.40 -6.47 -16.80
CA LEU A 3 20.05 -7.58 -16.12
C LEU A 3 20.25 -7.19 -14.65
N CYS A 4 19.35 -7.63 -13.77
CA CYS A 4 19.40 -7.42 -12.32
C CYS A 4 19.04 -8.70 -11.57
N THR A 5 19.42 -8.80 -10.29
CA THR A 5 19.23 -10.02 -9.48
C THR A 5 17.77 -10.47 -9.45
N GLU A 6 16.85 -9.53 -9.31
CA GLU A 6 15.41 -9.80 -9.29
C GLU A 6 14.90 -10.44 -10.58
N ARG A 7 15.38 -9.98 -11.74
CA ARG A 7 14.99 -10.56 -13.04
C ARG A 7 15.33 -12.05 -13.06
N PHE A 8 16.54 -12.42 -12.66
CA PHE A 8 16.98 -13.82 -12.65
C PHE A 8 16.18 -14.65 -11.64
N LEU A 9 15.83 -14.10 -10.47
CA LEU A 9 14.96 -14.79 -9.51
C LEU A 9 13.56 -15.04 -10.04
N LEU A 10 12.94 -14.04 -10.69
CA LEU A 10 11.62 -14.17 -11.29
C LEU A 10 11.63 -15.14 -12.48
N SER A 11 12.68 -15.09 -13.30
CA SER A 11 12.92 -16.00 -14.41
C SER A 11 13.06 -17.44 -13.95
N LEU A 12 13.94 -17.71 -12.97
CA LEU A 12 14.09 -19.04 -12.37
C LEU A 12 12.78 -19.55 -11.77
N ARG A 13 12.04 -18.69 -11.06
CA ARG A 13 10.74 -19.06 -10.48
C ARG A 13 9.75 -19.46 -11.58
N TYR A 14 9.71 -18.71 -12.69
CA TYR A 14 8.88 -19.03 -13.84
C TYR A 14 9.27 -20.38 -14.47
N LEU A 15 10.55 -20.57 -14.81
CA LEU A 15 11.06 -21.80 -15.44
C LEU A 15 10.80 -23.05 -14.57
N ILE A 16 11.05 -22.97 -13.26
CA ILE A 16 10.79 -24.06 -12.32
C ILE A 16 9.28 -24.31 -12.17
N SER A 17 8.44 -23.27 -12.18
CA SER A 17 6.98 -23.45 -12.15
C SER A 17 6.49 -24.18 -13.41
N CYS A 18 7.04 -23.83 -14.58
CA CYS A 18 6.75 -24.53 -15.83
C CYS A 18 7.19 -26.00 -15.79
N LYS A 19 8.29 -26.33 -15.12
CA LYS A 19 8.72 -27.73 -14.90
C LYS A 19 7.75 -28.50 -14.01
N LEU A 20 7.24 -27.88 -12.95
CA LEU A 20 6.24 -28.52 -12.07
C LEU A 20 4.90 -28.73 -12.79
N LEU A 21 4.43 -27.73 -13.55
CA LEU A 21 3.16 -27.81 -14.29
C LEU A 21 3.24 -28.74 -15.50
N GLY A 22 4.41 -28.83 -16.17
CA GLY A 22 4.62 -29.72 -17.30
C GLY A 22 4.66 -31.21 -16.96
N ASN A 23 4.72 -31.57 -15.67
CA ASN A 23 4.57 -32.96 -15.20
C ASN A 23 3.10 -33.35 -14.99
N ASP A 24 2.16 -32.39 -15.01
CA ASP A 24 0.72 -32.64 -15.05
C ASP A 24 0.23 -32.45 -16.51
N ALA A 25 -0.20 -33.55 -17.12
CA ALA A 25 -0.47 -33.69 -18.54
C ALA A 25 -1.41 -32.61 -19.13
N MET A 26 -0.89 -31.64 -19.92
CA MET A 26 -1.54 -31.11 -21.15
C MET A 26 -0.80 -29.95 -21.89
N VAL A 27 0.54 -29.82 -21.84
CA VAL A 27 1.23 -28.74 -22.60
C VAL A 27 2.49 -29.23 -23.34
N ASP A 28 2.31 -30.24 -24.20
CA ASP A 28 3.34 -30.74 -25.14
C ASP A 28 3.09 -30.27 -26.59
N GLN A 29 2.74 -29.00 -26.79
CA GLN A 29 2.61 -28.45 -28.15
C GLN A 29 3.47 -27.22 -28.48
N ILE A 30 4.49 -26.90 -27.67
CA ILE A 30 5.62 -26.08 -28.16
C ILE A 30 6.94 -26.71 -27.73
N ILE A 31 7.63 -27.22 -28.75
CA ILE A 31 8.86 -27.99 -28.77
C ILE A 31 9.98 -27.29 -28.00
N MET A 32 10.33 -27.80 -26.82
CA MET A 32 11.70 -27.79 -26.26
C MET A 32 11.86 -29.03 -25.38
N SER A 33 12.87 -29.87 -25.65
CA SER A 33 13.13 -31.09 -24.90
C SER A 33 13.37 -30.81 -23.41
N SER A 34 13.12 -31.80 -22.55
CA SER A 34 13.37 -31.73 -21.10
C SER A 34 14.76 -31.23 -20.76
N ASP A 35 15.74 -31.58 -21.59
CA ASP A 35 17.17 -31.28 -21.43
C ASP A 35 17.50 -29.83 -21.75
N TYR A 36 16.83 -29.23 -22.76
CA TYR A 36 17.04 -27.81 -23.10
C TYR A 36 16.57 -26.89 -21.97
N ARG A 37 15.41 -27.18 -21.38
CA ARG A 37 14.91 -26.40 -20.23
C ARG A 37 15.77 -26.56 -18.98
N LYS A 38 16.49 -27.68 -18.82
CA LYS A 38 17.42 -27.87 -17.70
C LYS A 38 18.66 -27.01 -17.87
N LEU A 39 19.21 -26.96 -19.09
CA LEU A 39 20.31 -26.07 -19.45
C LEU A 39 19.97 -24.60 -19.18
N GLU A 40 18.79 -24.14 -19.61
CA GLU A 40 18.31 -22.76 -19.40
C GLU A 40 18.18 -22.41 -17.90
N ILE A 41 17.70 -23.36 -17.08
CA ILE A 41 17.60 -23.20 -15.64
C ILE A 41 18.99 -23.07 -14.97
N ASP A 42 19.96 -23.89 -15.40
CA ASP A 42 21.33 -23.85 -14.86
C ASP A 42 22.06 -22.55 -15.26
N GLU A 43 21.88 -22.09 -16.50
CA GLU A 43 22.39 -20.81 -16.99
C GLU A 43 21.83 -19.63 -16.20
N GLU A 44 20.51 -19.60 -15.96
CA GLU A 44 19.85 -18.55 -15.17
C GLU A 44 20.31 -18.56 -13.70
N LEU A 45 20.55 -19.74 -13.10
CA LEU A 45 21.11 -19.85 -11.76
C LEU A 45 22.55 -19.32 -11.69
N GLN A 46 23.36 -19.58 -12.71
CA GLN A 46 24.72 -19.07 -12.78
C GLN A 46 24.72 -17.54 -12.93
N CYS A 47 23.87 -17.00 -13.81
CA CYS A 47 23.68 -15.55 -13.94
C CYS A 47 23.20 -14.92 -12.63
N LEU A 48 22.29 -15.56 -11.89
CA LEU A 48 21.87 -15.10 -10.56
C LEU A 48 23.06 -14.98 -9.60
N LYS A 49 23.91 -16.01 -9.51
CA LYS A 49 25.09 -16.03 -8.63
C LYS A 49 26.07 -14.91 -8.97
N GLU A 50 26.35 -14.71 -10.24
CA GLU A 50 27.21 -13.62 -10.71
C GLU A 50 26.59 -12.27 -10.36
N ARG A 51 25.27 -12.13 -10.56
CA ARG A 51 24.59 -10.86 -10.32
C ARG A 51 24.53 -10.48 -8.85
N LEU A 52 24.32 -11.45 -7.95
CA LEU A 52 24.40 -11.24 -6.50
C LEU A 52 25.75 -10.68 -6.08
N LYS A 53 26.85 -11.21 -6.63
CA LYS A 53 28.22 -10.70 -6.38
C LYS A 53 28.37 -9.28 -6.93
N LEU A 54 27.93 -9.04 -8.16
CA LEU A 54 28.04 -7.74 -8.83
C LEU A 54 27.23 -6.64 -8.15
N GLU A 55 26.07 -6.97 -7.58
CA GLU A 55 25.21 -6.05 -6.85
C GLU A 55 25.59 -5.94 -5.36
N LYS A 56 26.63 -6.66 -4.92
CA LYS A 56 27.09 -6.75 -3.52
C LYS A 56 25.99 -7.17 -2.55
N ILE A 57 25.09 -8.01 -3.03
CA ILE A 57 24.05 -8.65 -2.21
C ILE A 57 24.70 -9.88 -1.58
N SER A 58 25.34 -9.69 -0.44
CA SER A 58 26.04 -10.76 0.27
C SER A 58 25.66 -10.76 1.75
N SER A 59 24.55 -11.42 2.08
CA SER A 59 24.30 -11.87 3.44
C SER A 59 24.61 -13.37 3.54
N THR A 60 25.08 -13.81 4.71
CA THR A 60 25.31 -15.24 4.99
C THR A 60 24.04 -16.06 4.72
N LYS A 61 22.87 -15.48 5.02
CA LYS A 61 21.55 -16.06 4.73
C LYS A 61 21.32 -16.25 3.22
N ILE A 62 21.59 -15.25 2.39
CA ILE A 62 21.41 -15.35 0.93
C ILE A 62 22.40 -16.34 0.33
N GLN A 63 23.66 -16.35 0.79
CA GLN A 63 24.67 -17.30 0.32
C GLN A 63 24.24 -18.74 0.59
N HIS A 64 23.85 -19.04 1.84
CA HIS A 64 23.36 -20.36 2.22
C HIS A 64 22.09 -20.77 1.45
N ALA A 65 21.16 -19.84 1.24
CA ALA A 65 19.95 -20.10 0.46
C ALA A 65 20.27 -20.41 -1.01
N VAL A 66 21.20 -19.69 -1.64
CA VAL A 66 21.61 -19.94 -3.03
C VAL A 66 22.36 -21.27 -3.19
N GLU A 67 23.16 -21.67 -2.21
CA GLU A 67 23.79 -23.00 -2.15
C GLU A 67 22.74 -24.10 -2.03
N THR A 68 21.79 -23.92 -1.11
CA THR A 68 20.67 -24.85 -0.90
C THR A 68 19.80 -24.98 -2.16
N LEU A 69 19.52 -23.86 -2.81
CA LEU A 69 18.81 -23.81 -4.09
C LEU A 69 19.56 -24.63 -5.15
N SER A 70 20.88 -24.48 -5.24
CA SER A 70 21.71 -25.24 -6.20
C SER A 70 21.61 -26.75 -5.95
N ILE A 71 21.60 -27.18 -4.68
CA ILE A 71 21.44 -28.59 -4.30
C ILE A 71 20.06 -29.11 -4.71
N TYR A 72 18.98 -28.39 -4.39
CA TYR A 72 17.63 -28.82 -4.74
C TYR A 72 17.40 -28.87 -6.24
N MET A 73 17.93 -27.92 -7.01
CA MET A 73 17.83 -27.93 -8.47
C MET A 73 18.60 -29.10 -9.08
N LYS A 74 19.80 -29.41 -8.57
CA LYS A 74 20.59 -30.59 -8.99
C LYS A 74 19.86 -31.91 -8.76
N HIS A 75 19.10 -32.00 -7.66
CA HIS A 75 18.28 -33.17 -7.33
C HIS A 75 16.85 -33.09 -7.87
N GLU A 76 16.56 -32.12 -8.74
CA GLU A 76 15.24 -31.91 -9.36
C GLU A 76 14.09 -31.77 -8.34
N ASN A 77 14.40 -31.31 -7.13
CA ASN A 77 13.41 -30.99 -6.11
C ASN A 77 12.83 -29.58 -6.35
N TRP A 78 12.00 -29.48 -7.39
CA TRP A 78 11.45 -28.22 -7.88
C TRP A 78 10.55 -27.52 -6.85
N LYS A 79 9.77 -28.28 -6.08
CA LYS A 79 8.90 -27.74 -5.04
C LYS A 79 9.70 -27.05 -3.94
N SER A 80 10.75 -27.70 -3.44
CA SER A 80 11.65 -27.07 -2.45
C SER A 80 12.45 -25.93 -3.07
N SER A 81 12.85 -26.03 -4.34
CA SER A 81 13.52 -24.94 -5.06
C SER A 81 12.66 -23.67 -5.11
N LEU A 82 11.35 -23.79 -5.36
CA LEU A 82 10.42 -22.65 -5.31
C LEU A 82 10.31 -22.02 -3.92
N ILE A 83 10.34 -22.83 -2.85
CA ILE A 83 10.31 -22.33 -1.46
C ILE A 83 11.56 -21.49 -1.20
N ILE A 84 12.75 -22.01 -1.53
CA ILE A 84 14.01 -21.30 -1.34
C ILE A 84 14.10 -20.03 -2.21
N LEU A 85 13.65 -20.10 -3.48
CA LEU A 85 13.58 -18.90 -4.33
C LEU A 85 12.69 -17.81 -3.72
N LYS A 86 11.57 -18.18 -3.09
CA LYS A 86 10.71 -17.24 -2.38
C LYS A 86 11.41 -16.61 -1.18
N GLU A 87 12.20 -17.37 -0.44
CA GLU A 87 13.01 -16.86 0.67
C GLU A 87 14.07 -15.87 0.19
N ILE A 88 14.83 -16.23 -0.85
CA ILE A 88 15.84 -15.34 -1.46
C ILE A 88 15.18 -14.06 -1.97
N LEU A 89 14.03 -14.17 -2.63
CA LEU A 89 13.29 -13.01 -3.13
C LEU A 89 12.83 -12.10 -1.99
N HIS A 90 12.31 -12.65 -0.88
CA HIS A 90 11.89 -11.86 0.28
C HIS A 90 13.09 -11.18 0.96
N GLU A 91 14.26 -11.82 0.97
CA GLU A 91 15.49 -11.23 1.48
C GLU A 91 16.05 -10.12 0.59
N ILE A 92 15.79 -10.13 -0.72
CA ILE A 92 16.33 -9.11 -1.64
C ILE A 92 15.33 -7.98 -1.84
N MET A 93 14.05 -8.34 -1.91
CA MET A 93 12.90 -7.47 -2.13
C MET A 93 11.89 -7.72 -1.00
N PRO A 94 12.15 -7.19 0.21
CA PRO A 94 11.24 -7.32 1.34
C PRO A 94 9.88 -6.65 1.09
N LEU A 95 9.81 -5.72 0.11
CA LEU A 95 8.56 -5.10 -0.33
C LEU A 95 8.40 -5.24 -1.86
N ASN A 96 7.31 -5.87 -2.29
CA ASN A 96 6.89 -5.97 -3.68
C ASN A 96 6.20 -4.68 -4.12
N ILE A 97 7.00 -3.74 -4.63
CA ILE A 97 6.56 -2.42 -5.10
C ILE A 97 5.49 -2.50 -6.19
N TYR A 98 5.59 -3.45 -7.13
CA TYR A 98 4.58 -3.60 -8.20
C TYR A 98 3.22 -4.01 -7.65
N GLU A 99 3.20 -4.93 -6.68
CA GLU A 99 1.96 -5.34 -6.03
C GLU A 99 1.36 -4.19 -5.21
N LEU A 100 2.19 -3.46 -4.45
CA LEU A 100 1.76 -2.28 -3.71
C LEU A 100 1.07 -1.26 -4.63
N PHE A 101 1.69 -0.90 -5.75
CA PHE A 101 1.08 0.04 -6.70
C PHE A 101 -0.18 -0.50 -7.35
N ARG A 102 -0.22 -1.79 -7.70
CA ARG A 102 -1.44 -2.44 -8.20
C ARG A 102 -2.59 -2.32 -7.22
N LEU A 103 -2.32 -2.52 -5.92
CA LEU A 103 -3.32 -2.39 -4.85
C LEU A 103 -3.76 -0.93 -4.69
N VAL A 104 -2.83 0.03 -4.69
CA VAL A 104 -3.14 1.46 -4.57
C VAL A 104 -3.97 1.97 -5.76
N LYS A 105 -3.71 1.50 -6.98
CA LYS A 105 -4.46 1.91 -8.17
C LYS A 105 -5.95 1.55 -8.11
N SER A 106 -6.31 0.50 -7.36
CA SER A 106 -7.70 0.06 -7.21
C SER A 106 -8.55 0.95 -6.29
N VAL A 107 -7.95 1.96 -5.65
CA VAL A 107 -8.60 2.84 -4.66
C VAL A 107 -9.46 3.92 -5.31
N ASP A 108 -9.09 4.41 -6.49
CA ASP A 108 -9.68 5.60 -7.08
C ASP A 108 -11.15 5.38 -7.48
N ASP A 109 -11.52 4.16 -7.88
CA ASP A 109 -12.90 3.78 -8.21
C ASP A 109 -13.82 3.92 -6.99
N THR A 110 -13.38 3.50 -5.81
CA THR A 110 -14.17 3.64 -4.58
C THR A 110 -14.27 5.09 -4.14
N ALA A 111 -13.18 5.84 -4.22
CA ALA A 111 -13.17 7.26 -3.83
C ALA A 111 -14.24 8.05 -4.60
N ASN A 112 -14.42 7.77 -5.89
CA ASN A 112 -15.45 8.40 -6.71
C ASN A 112 -16.89 8.10 -6.24
N LEU A 113 -17.16 6.94 -5.63
CA LEU A 113 -18.50 6.58 -5.16
C LEU A 113 -18.93 7.34 -3.90
N ILE A 114 -17.96 7.79 -3.10
CA ILE A 114 -18.19 8.47 -1.81
C ILE A 114 -17.79 9.94 -1.83
N LYS A 115 -17.25 10.42 -2.95
CA LYS A 115 -16.84 11.80 -3.14
C LYS A 115 -17.99 12.78 -2.86
N ASP A 116 -17.70 13.81 -2.08
CA ASP A 116 -18.64 14.87 -1.69
C ASP A 116 -19.89 14.34 -0.96
N LYS A 117 -19.81 13.17 -0.30
CA LYS A 117 -20.90 12.58 0.48
C LYS A 117 -20.59 12.58 1.97
N LYS A 118 -21.65 12.52 2.79
CA LYS A 118 -21.57 12.26 4.23
C LYS A 118 -21.55 10.76 4.48
N ILE A 119 -20.55 10.30 5.21
CA ILE A 119 -20.35 8.86 5.42
C ILE A 119 -20.11 8.52 6.89
N ILE A 120 -20.50 7.31 7.28
CA ILE A 120 -20.00 6.65 8.49
C ILE A 120 -18.91 5.66 8.06
N PHE A 121 -17.71 5.82 8.62
CA PHE A 121 -16.55 5.04 8.23
C PHE A 121 -16.11 4.13 9.36
N SER A 122 -16.24 2.82 9.14
CA SER A 122 -15.86 1.80 10.13
C SER A 122 -14.35 1.60 10.13
N LEU A 123 -13.69 1.74 11.28
CA LEU A 123 -12.26 1.55 11.48
C LEU A 123 -11.99 0.43 12.50
N GLY A 124 -10.81 -0.16 12.44
CA GLY A 124 -10.36 -1.15 13.42
C GLY A 124 -9.53 -2.28 12.82
N ASN A 125 -8.93 -3.09 13.68
CA ASN A 125 -8.07 -4.21 13.27
C ASN A 125 -8.82 -5.24 12.41
N THR A 126 -8.07 -6.05 11.66
CA THR A 126 -8.64 -7.20 10.95
C THR A 126 -9.37 -8.12 11.93
N GLY A 127 -10.60 -8.52 11.58
CA GLY A 127 -11.44 -9.35 12.45
C GLY A 127 -12.15 -8.60 13.59
N SER A 128 -12.11 -7.26 13.64
CA SER A 128 -12.85 -6.47 14.65
C SER A 128 -14.37 -6.48 14.49
N GLY A 129 -14.89 -7.07 13.40
CA GLY A 129 -16.33 -7.19 13.15
C GLY A 129 -16.95 -6.05 12.33
N LYS A 130 -16.16 -5.30 11.54
CA LYS A 130 -16.65 -4.21 10.67
C LYS A 130 -17.74 -4.68 9.70
N SER A 131 -17.44 -5.64 8.85
CA SER A 131 -18.38 -6.22 7.89
C SER A 131 -19.63 -6.80 8.57
N THR A 132 -19.46 -7.51 9.69
CA THR A 132 -20.58 -8.06 10.50
C THR A 132 -21.47 -6.94 11.07
N THR A 133 -20.86 -5.85 11.55
CA THR A 133 -21.58 -4.68 12.08
C THR A 133 -22.36 -3.99 10.97
N ILE A 134 -21.80 -3.88 9.77
CA ILE A 134 -22.50 -3.29 8.62
C ILE A 134 -23.70 -4.15 8.22
N HIS A 135 -23.55 -5.48 8.10
CA HIS A 135 -24.69 -6.37 7.85
C HIS A 135 -25.81 -6.17 8.89
N PHE A 136 -25.44 -6.11 10.17
CA PHE A 136 -26.36 -5.87 11.27
C PHE A 136 -27.07 -4.52 11.14
N LEU A 137 -26.34 -3.42 10.98
CA LEU A 137 -26.89 -2.06 10.87
C LEU A 137 -27.83 -1.90 9.67
N LEU A 138 -27.64 -2.72 8.63
CA LEU A 138 -28.53 -2.79 7.47
C LEU A 138 -29.72 -3.74 7.64
N GLY A 139 -29.98 -4.20 8.86
CA GLY A 139 -31.14 -5.04 9.18
C GLY A 139 -31.02 -6.46 8.65
N SER A 140 -29.80 -6.95 8.36
CA SER A 140 -29.61 -8.38 8.09
C SER A 140 -29.89 -9.17 9.35
N LYS A 141 -30.61 -10.28 9.23
CA LYS A 141 -30.77 -11.21 10.35
C LYS A 141 -29.46 -11.98 10.55
N MET A 142 -28.92 -11.91 11.76
CA MET A 142 -27.65 -12.53 12.12
C MET A 142 -27.87 -13.78 12.95
N ILE A 143 -27.16 -14.86 12.65
CA ILE A 143 -27.17 -16.09 13.45
C ILE A 143 -25.76 -16.47 13.88
N LYS A 144 -25.66 -17.25 14.95
CA LYS A 144 -24.41 -17.87 15.35
C LYS A 144 -24.30 -19.25 14.72
N THR A 145 -23.20 -19.51 14.02
CA THR A 145 -22.88 -20.80 13.43
C THR A 145 -21.46 -21.25 13.78
N GLU A 146 -21.14 -22.48 13.42
CA GLU A 146 -19.81 -23.06 13.61
C GLU A 146 -19.26 -23.47 12.24
N ILE A 147 -18.08 -22.94 11.89
CA ILE A 147 -17.40 -23.26 10.63
C ILE A 147 -16.01 -23.75 10.98
N ASN A 148 -15.70 -25.02 10.66
CA ASN A 148 -14.41 -25.65 10.95
C ASN A 148 -14.01 -25.56 12.44
N GLY A 149 -14.94 -25.74 13.37
CA GLY A 149 -14.67 -25.65 14.81
C GLY A 149 -14.63 -24.22 15.36
N LEU A 150 -14.84 -23.20 14.51
CA LEU A 150 -14.77 -21.79 14.90
C LEU A 150 -16.18 -21.19 14.98
N ASN A 151 -16.47 -20.54 16.11
CA ASN A 151 -17.69 -19.73 16.26
C ASN A 151 -17.69 -18.59 15.24
N HIS A 152 -18.75 -18.52 14.43
CA HIS A 152 -18.96 -17.48 13.43
C HIS A 152 -20.33 -16.83 13.62
N ILE A 153 -20.44 -15.54 13.24
CA ILE A 153 -21.73 -14.86 13.13
C ILE A 153 -21.89 -14.50 11.66
N GLU A 154 -22.92 -15.05 11.02
CA GLU A 154 -23.20 -14.85 9.61
C GLU A 154 -24.62 -14.30 9.37
N PRO A 155 -24.81 -13.52 8.29
CA PRO A 155 -26.12 -13.06 7.88
C PRO A 155 -26.89 -14.17 7.16
N THR A 156 -28.16 -14.39 7.53
CA THR A 156 -29.05 -15.36 6.85
C THR A 156 -30.10 -14.71 5.96
N GLU A 157 -30.56 -13.52 6.32
CA GLU A 157 -31.58 -12.79 5.58
C GLU A 157 -31.03 -11.41 5.24
N ILE A 158 -30.51 -11.27 4.02
CA ILE A 158 -29.92 -10.03 3.52
C ILE A 158 -31.00 -9.23 2.78
N LYS A 159 -31.45 -8.13 3.38
CA LYS A 159 -32.48 -7.25 2.79
C LYS A 159 -31.91 -6.30 1.75
N ASN A 160 -30.72 -5.76 1.99
CA ASN A 160 -30.08 -4.79 1.10
C ASN A 160 -29.19 -5.48 0.07
N VAL A 161 -29.40 -5.19 -1.21
CA VAL A 161 -28.66 -5.80 -2.33
C VAL A 161 -27.19 -5.42 -2.39
N ASP A 162 -26.81 -4.25 -1.85
CA ASP A 162 -25.42 -3.76 -1.84
C ASP A 162 -24.54 -4.64 -0.92
N LEU A 163 -25.14 -5.28 0.08
CA LEU A 163 -24.46 -6.20 0.99
C LEU A 163 -23.97 -7.48 0.32
N LYS A 164 -24.40 -7.81 -0.91
CA LYS A 164 -23.92 -9.00 -1.63
C LYS A 164 -22.40 -8.98 -1.87
N ARG A 165 -21.78 -7.80 -1.81
CA ARG A 165 -20.34 -7.60 -1.97
C ARG A 165 -19.57 -7.64 -0.65
N ILE A 166 -20.27 -7.59 0.48
CA ILE A 166 -19.68 -7.68 1.81
C ILE A 166 -19.74 -9.13 2.27
N VAL A 167 -18.60 -9.66 2.69
CA VAL A 167 -18.46 -11.07 3.09
C VAL A 167 -17.98 -11.13 4.54
N THR A 168 -18.70 -11.85 5.38
CA THR A 168 -18.25 -12.19 6.74
C THR A 168 -17.53 -13.53 6.72
N ALA A 169 -16.42 -13.65 7.45
CA ALA A 169 -15.76 -14.95 7.64
C ALA A 169 -15.08 -15.05 9.02
N PRO A 170 -14.90 -16.27 9.55
CA PRO A 170 -14.23 -16.49 10.83
C PRO A 170 -12.70 -16.57 10.73
N PHE A 171 -12.14 -16.53 9.52
CA PHE A 171 -10.71 -16.76 9.30
C PHE A 171 -9.85 -15.53 9.61
N ALA A 172 -8.59 -15.76 10.03
CA ALA A 172 -7.63 -14.71 10.36
C ALA A 172 -7.19 -13.85 9.15
N LYS A 173 -7.45 -14.34 7.93
CA LYS A 173 -7.07 -13.67 6.68
C LYS A 173 -8.15 -12.65 6.30
N SER A 174 -7.77 -11.40 6.09
CA SER A 174 -8.70 -10.37 5.62
C SER A 174 -9.28 -10.73 4.25
N ILE A 175 -10.62 -10.65 4.14
CA ILE A 175 -11.36 -10.79 2.87
C ILE A 175 -11.59 -9.41 2.26
N THR A 176 -11.96 -8.43 3.08
CA THR A 176 -12.14 -7.04 2.65
C THR A 176 -10.78 -6.41 2.34
N ARG A 177 -10.49 -6.27 1.04
CA ARG A 177 -9.25 -5.67 0.53
C ARG A 177 -9.41 -4.24 0.04
N CYS A 178 -10.64 -3.81 -0.19
CA CYS A 178 -10.98 -2.48 -0.66
C CYS A 178 -12.15 -1.94 0.16
N ILE A 179 -12.27 -0.62 0.20
CA ILE A 179 -13.39 0.03 0.87
C ILE A 179 -14.66 -0.25 0.06
N THR A 180 -15.71 -0.65 0.75
CA THR A 180 -17.01 -0.96 0.13
C THR A 180 -18.07 -0.04 0.73
N PRO A 181 -18.52 1.00 -0.01
CA PRO A 181 -19.60 1.84 0.43
C PRO A 181 -20.95 1.14 0.22
N VAL A 182 -21.85 1.31 1.18
CA VAL A 182 -23.19 0.74 1.18
C VAL A 182 -24.18 1.79 1.63
N THR A 183 -25.26 1.98 0.87
CA THR A 183 -26.29 2.98 1.20
C THR A 183 -27.33 2.37 2.13
N VAL A 184 -27.64 3.09 3.20
CA VAL A 184 -28.67 2.72 4.18
C VAL A 184 -29.77 3.76 4.13
N TYR A 185 -31.00 3.32 3.91
CA TYR A 185 -32.18 4.17 4.03
C TYR A 185 -32.79 3.96 5.42
N PHE A 186 -32.89 5.01 6.22
CA PHE A 186 -33.36 4.92 7.61
C PHE A 186 -34.73 4.25 7.73
N LYS A 187 -35.63 4.55 6.78
CA LYS A 187 -36.96 3.94 6.67
C LYS A 187 -36.95 2.41 6.56
N ASP A 188 -35.92 1.82 5.95
CA ASP A 188 -35.86 0.37 5.68
C ASP A 188 -35.52 -0.43 6.95
N ILE A 189 -34.98 0.25 7.97
CA ILE A 189 -34.57 -0.34 9.24
C ILE A 189 -35.32 0.23 10.45
N GLY A 190 -36.32 1.10 10.23
CA GLY A 190 -37.12 1.68 11.31
C GLY A 190 -36.38 2.73 12.16
N ALA A 191 -35.31 3.32 11.63
CA ALA A 191 -34.50 4.35 12.27
C ALA A 191 -35.05 5.76 11.96
N TYR A 192 -34.77 6.74 12.83
CA TYR A 192 -35.16 8.14 12.64
C TYR A 192 -33.97 8.95 12.11
N GLY A 193 -34.12 9.64 10.97
CA GLY A 193 -32.98 10.38 10.39
C GLY A 193 -33.25 10.95 8.99
N GLN A 194 -32.18 11.44 8.34
CA GLN A 194 -32.21 11.85 6.92
C GLN A 194 -32.65 10.69 6.01
N ASP A 195 -32.97 10.96 4.74
CA ASP A 195 -33.45 9.92 3.81
C ASP A 195 -32.48 8.73 3.70
N SER A 196 -31.17 8.97 3.72
CA SER A 196 -30.15 7.92 3.66
C SER A 196 -28.79 8.35 4.21
N ILE A 197 -27.97 7.38 4.60
CA ILE A 197 -26.55 7.56 4.94
C ILE A 197 -25.72 6.46 4.29
N ILE A 198 -24.43 6.71 4.05
CA ILE A 198 -23.51 5.72 3.51
C ILE A 198 -22.65 5.15 4.63
N LEU A 199 -22.69 3.83 4.80
CA LEU A 199 -21.76 3.09 5.65
C LEU A 199 -20.61 2.56 4.78
N CYS A 200 -19.38 2.73 5.22
CA CYS A 200 -18.20 2.19 4.52
C CYS A 200 -17.61 1.02 5.32
N ASP A 201 -17.54 -0.16 4.69
CA ASP A 201 -16.70 -1.26 5.17
C ASP A 201 -15.26 -0.98 4.73
N SER A 202 -14.32 -0.96 5.66
CA SER A 202 -12.92 -0.72 5.38
C SER A 202 -12.09 -2.00 5.53
N PRO A 203 -10.93 -2.08 4.85
CA PRO A 203 -9.88 -3.01 5.22
C PRO A 203 -9.50 -2.83 6.70
N GLY A 204 -9.07 -3.91 7.36
CA GLY A 204 -8.58 -3.84 8.73
C GLY A 204 -7.18 -3.26 8.83
N PHE A 205 -6.88 -2.59 9.95
CA PHE A 205 -5.52 -2.23 10.29
C PHE A 205 -4.67 -3.47 10.60
N GLY A 206 -3.35 -3.36 10.34
CA GLY A 206 -2.39 -4.41 10.67
C GLY A 206 -2.65 -5.70 9.89
N ASP A 207 -3.03 -5.59 8.60
CA ASP A 207 -3.38 -6.75 7.78
C ASP A 207 -2.19 -7.72 7.72
N THR A 208 -2.47 -9.00 7.97
CA THR A 208 -1.46 -10.07 8.01
C THR A 208 -1.09 -10.59 6.61
N ASN A 209 -1.76 -10.10 5.56
CA ASN A 209 -1.51 -10.47 4.18
C ASN A 209 -0.19 -9.94 3.58
N GLY A 210 0.53 -9.09 4.31
CA GLY A 210 1.85 -8.60 3.93
C GLY A 210 1.97 -7.07 4.08
N PRO A 211 3.21 -6.55 4.08
CA PRO A 211 3.47 -5.12 4.19
C PRO A 211 2.87 -4.32 3.02
N GLU A 212 2.82 -4.88 1.81
CA GLU A 212 2.22 -4.23 0.65
C GLU A 212 0.73 -3.96 0.84
N VAL A 213 0.02 -4.95 1.39
CA VAL A 213 -1.43 -4.84 1.65
C VAL A 213 -1.69 -3.84 2.78
N ASP A 214 -0.90 -3.88 3.85
CA ASP A 214 -1.04 -2.93 4.96
C ASP A 214 -0.79 -1.48 4.53
N ILE A 215 0.27 -1.23 3.74
CA ILE A 215 0.55 0.11 3.20
C ILE A 215 -0.55 0.54 2.24
N ALA A 216 -0.97 -0.32 1.32
CA ALA A 216 -2.05 -0.02 0.38
C ALA A 216 -3.36 0.31 1.10
N ASN A 217 -3.71 -0.45 2.15
CA ASN A 217 -4.89 -0.20 2.98
C ASN A 217 -4.82 1.17 3.67
N GLY A 218 -3.65 1.52 4.25
CA GLY A 218 -3.44 2.84 4.87
C GLY A 218 -3.63 3.99 3.88
N ILE A 219 -3.09 3.84 2.66
CA ILE A 219 -3.29 4.80 1.56
C ILE A 219 -4.76 4.85 1.14
N ALA A 220 -5.40 3.69 0.98
CA ALA A 220 -6.77 3.57 0.53
C ALA A 220 -7.76 4.26 1.47
N ILE A 221 -7.64 4.01 2.77
CA ILE A 221 -8.47 4.60 3.82
C ILE A 221 -8.39 6.12 3.77
N VAL A 222 -7.19 6.68 3.70
CA VAL A 222 -7.01 8.12 3.70
C VAL A 222 -7.51 8.75 2.40
N ARG A 223 -7.16 8.22 1.23
CA ARG A 223 -7.65 8.74 -0.06
C ARG A 223 -9.18 8.75 -0.12
N ALA A 224 -9.82 7.67 0.32
CA ALA A 224 -11.26 7.55 0.36
C ALA A 224 -11.91 8.56 1.32
N ILE A 225 -11.40 8.69 2.54
CA ILE A 225 -11.94 9.61 3.54
C ILE A 225 -11.78 11.08 3.09
N ARG A 226 -10.63 11.45 2.53
CA ARG A 226 -10.31 12.84 2.18
C ARG A 226 -11.15 13.44 1.05
N VAL A 227 -11.84 12.64 0.24
CA VAL A 227 -12.72 13.14 -0.83
C VAL A 227 -14.17 13.31 -0.38
N CYS A 228 -14.50 12.96 0.86
CA CYS A 228 -15.87 13.03 1.38
C CYS A 228 -16.20 14.45 1.88
N GLU A 229 -17.49 14.82 1.88
CA GLU A 229 -17.95 16.09 2.45
C GLU A 229 -17.72 16.12 3.98
N SER A 230 -18.13 15.04 4.64
CA SER A 230 -17.90 14.83 6.07
C SER A 230 -17.85 13.34 6.41
N VAL A 231 -17.14 13.00 7.47
CA VAL A 231 -17.00 11.62 7.95
C VAL A 231 -17.36 11.51 9.42
N LYS A 232 -18.09 10.45 9.76
CA LYS A 232 -18.26 9.95 11.12
C LYS A 232 -17.38 8.73 11.33
N PRO A 233 -16.23 8.84 12.02
CA PRO A 233 -15.38 7.69 12.28
C PRO A 233 -15.96 6.82 13.39
N VAL A 234 -16.09 5.53 13.13
CA VAL A 234 -16.55 4.54 14.11
C VAL A 234 -15.47 3.50 14.30
N LEU A 235 -14.83 3.49 15.47
CA LEU A 235 -13.78 2.56 15.81
C LEU A 235 -14.36 1.30 16.47
N LEU A 236 -14.16 0.15 15.82
CA LEU A 236 -14.60 -1.14 16.33
C LEU A 236 -13.45 -1.83 17.07
N ILE A 237 -13.70 -2.18 18.34
CA ILE A 237 -12.73 -2.78 19.25
C ILE A 237 -13.26 -4.16 19.65
N SER A 238 -12.62 -5.22 19.16
CA SER A 238 -13.04 -6.60 19.45
C SER A 238 -12.37 -7.12 20.72
N TYR A 239 -13.15 -7.78 21.59
CA TYR A 239 -12.64 -8.45 22.80
C TYR A 239 -11.46 -9.37 22.50
N THR A 240 -11.54 -10.17 21.43
CA THR A 240 -10.46 -11.10 21.06
C THR A 240 -9.21 -10.41 20.51
N SER A 241 -9.30 -9.14 20.16
CA SER A 241 -8.19 -8.37 19.56
C SER A 241 -7.47 -7.47 20.55
N ILE A 242 -8.00 -7.26 21.76
CA ILE A 242 -7.35 -6.40 22.76
C ILE A 242 -6.08 -7.06 23.34
N GLY A 243 -6.06 -8.39 23.44
CA GLY A 243 -4.96 -9.15 24.03
C GLY A 243 -5.01 -9.20 25.56
N ASP A 244 -4.26 -10.12 26.16
CA ASP A 244 -4.30 -10.38 27.61
C ASP A 244 -3.76 -9.20 28.44
N ARG A 245 -2.90 -8.37 27.82
CA ARG A 245 -2.29 -7.19 28.44
C ARG A 245 -2.67 -5.91 27.69
N TYR A 246 -3.77 -5.95 26.95
CA TYR A 246 -4.30 -4.83 26.20
C TYR A 246 -3.36 -4.31 25.09
N GLU A 247 -2.37 -5.09 24.69
CA GLU A 247 -1.39 -4.73 23.66
C GLU A 247 -2.06 -4.39 22.33
N GLY A 248 -3.11 -5.13 21.94
CA GLY A 248 -3.81 -4.88 20.70
C GLY A 248 -4.65 -3.59 20.72
N LEU A 249 -5.13 -3.17 21.89
CA LEU A 249 -5.79 -1.86 22.06
C LEU A 249 -4.76 -0.72 22.00
N LYS A 250 -3.58 -0.90 22.61
CA LYS A 250 -2.48 0.06 22.51
C LYS A 250 -2.02 0.24 21.06
N ASP A 251 -1.81 -0.86 20.34
CA ASP A 251 -1.44 -0.84 18.92
C ASP A 251 -2.50 -0.14 18.04
N LEU A 252 -3.78 -0.40 18.32
CA LEU A 252 -4.89 0.29 17.65
C LEU A 252 -4.87 1.80 17.93
N THR A 253 -4.60 2.18 19.18
CA THR A 253 -4.51 3.58 19.62
C THR A 253 -3.35 4.29 18.91
N TYR A 254 -2.16 3.68 18.85
CA TYR A 254 -1.03 4.23 18.11
C TYR A 254 -1.30 4.35 16.61
N THR A 255 -1.98 3.36 16.04
CA THR A 255 -2.39 3.40 14.63
C THR A 255 -3.31 4.59 14.38
N LEU A 256 -4.28 4.82 15.28
CA LEU A 256 -5.20 5.94 15.18
C LEU A 256 -4.52 7.30 15.40
N ALA A 257 -3.58 7.38 16.35
CA ALA A 257 -2.77 8.57 16.63
C ALA A 257 -1.94 9.02 15.41
N ARG A 258 -1.58 8.08 14.52
CA ARG A 258 -0.88 8.37 13.26
C ARG A 258 -1.83 8.76 12.15
N LEU A 259 -3.02 8.18 12.12
CA LEU A 259 -4.04 8.46 11.11
C LEU A 259 -4.59 9.89 11.22
N ILE A 260 -4.62 10.47 12.43
CA ILE A 260 -5.23 11.78 12.71
C ILE A 260 -4.15 12.85 12.97
N GLN A 261 -4.28 14.00 12.31
CA GLN A 261 -3.55 15.22 12.63
C GLN A 261 -4.23 15.94 13.79
N ASN A 262 -3.47 16.32 14.81
CA ASN A 262 -3.96 17.05 15.99
C ASN A 262 -5.19 16.39 16.65
N THR A 263 -4.94 15.36 17.45
CA THR A 263 -5.98 14.50 18.04
C THR A 263 -6.96 15.20 18.97
N LYS A 264 -6.53 16.22 19.72
CA LYS A 264 -7.26 16.77 20.87
C LYS A 264 -8.71 17.19 20.59
N ASP A 265 -8.95 17.83 19.45
CA ASP A 265 -10.28 18.33 19.10
C ASP A 265 -11.05 17.35 18.20
N GLN A 266 -10.33 16.62 17.35
CA GLN A 266 -10.93 15.73 16.35
C GLN A 266 -11.40 14.40 16.95
N ILE A 267 -10.72 13.92 17.99
CA ILE A 267 -11.03 12.61 18.57
C ILE A 267 -12.39 12.55 19.25
N LYS A 268 -12.89 13.69 19.75
CA LYS A 268 -14.22 13.79 20.37
C LYS A 268 -15.34 13.37 19.42
N VAL A 269 -15.10 13.48 18.11
CA VAL A 269 -16.06 13.10 17.07
C VAL A 269 -16.11 11.59 16.83
N PHE A 270 -15.14 10.81 17.31
CA PHE A 270 -15.12 9.36 17.10
C PHE A 270 -16.20 8.65 17.91
N SER A 271 -16.78 7.59 17.38
CA SER A 271 -17.60 6.65 18.15
C SER A 271 -16.83 5.35 18.38
N TYR A 272 -17.03 4.71 19.54
CA TYR A 272 -16.37 3.46 19.91
C TYR A 272 -17.41 2.36 20.07
N ILE A 273 -17.29 1.28 19.28
CA ILE A 273 -18.16 0.12 19.38
C ILE A 273 -17.32 -1.09 19.80
N PHE A 274 -17.67 -1.68 20.94
CA PHE A 274 -17.03 -2.87 21.47
C PHE A 274 -17.75 -4.11 20.96
N THR A 275 -17.02 -5.01 20.29
CA THR A 275 -17.59 -6.19 19.62
C THR A 275 -17.05 -7.48 20.22
N LYS A 276 -17.81 -8.57 20.06
CA LYS A 276 -17.43 -9.92 20.53
C LYS A 276 -17.17 -10.04 22.03
N TYR A 277 -17.61 -9.09 22.84
CA TYR A 277 -17.51 -9.16 24.30
C TYR A 277 -18.47 -10.22 24.86
N PRO A 278 -17.97 -11.18 25.65
CA PRO A 278 -18.81 -12.07 26.44
C PRO A 278 -19.75 -11.29 27.35
N LYS A 279 -20.92 -11.87 27.69
CA LYS A 279 -21.93 -11.19 28.53
C LYS A 279 -21.36 -10.69 29.86
N ASN A 280 -20.50 -11.48 30.49
CA ASN A 280 -19.87 -11.19 31.78
C ASN A 280 -18.73 -10.16 31.70
N GLU A 281 -18.26 -9.81 30.49
CA GLU A 281 -17.13 -8.88 30.29
C GLU A 281 -17.59 -7.51 29.78
N LYS A 282 -18.89 -7.31 29.52
CA LYS A 282 -19.39 -6.03 29.00
C LYS A 282 -19.22 -4.89 30.00
N GLU A 283 -19.45 -5.19 31.27
CA GLU A 283 -19.40 -4.22 32.37
C GLU A 283 -17.96 -3.89 32.79
N THR A 284 -16.98 -4.72 32.39
CA THR A 284 -15.57 -4.56 32.77
C THR A 284 -14.80 -3.59 31.87
N ILE A 285 -15.35 -3.20 30.72
CA ILE A 285 -14.68 -2.37 29.70
C ILE A 285 -14.11 -1.07 30.29
N HIS A 286 -14.90 -0.34 31.09
CA HIS A 286 -14.45 0.92 31.67
C HIS A 286 -13.30 0.71 32.67
N ALA A 287 -13.41 -0.31 33.53
CA ALA A 287 -12.37 -0.68 34.48
C ALA A 287 -11.08 -1.17 33.79
N SER A 288 -11.21 -1.86 32.65
CA SER A 288 -10.06 -2.23 31.81
C SER A 288 -9.33 -1.00 31.27
N LEU A 289 -10.07 0.00 30.75
CA LEU A 289 -9.48 1.27 30.29
C LEU A 289 -8.82 2.05 31.43
N GLU A 290 -9.42 2.06 32.62
CA GLU A 290 -8.82 2.64 33.82
C GLU A 290 -7.49 1.96 34.19
N THR A 291 -7.47 0.62 34.15
CA THR A 291 -6.27 -0.18 34.41
C THR A 291 -5.17 0.14 33.40
N ILE A 292 -5.49 0.25 32.12
CA ILE A 292 -4.53 0.64 31.08
C ILE A 292 -3.95 2.01 31.41
N ASN A 293 -4.79 3.00 31.67
CA ASN A 293 -4.36 4.38 31.97
C ASN A 293 -3.41 4.44 33.18
N ASN A 294 -3.64 3.60 34.20
CA ASN A 294 -2.80 3.53 35.39
C ASN A 294 -1.47 2.79 35.16
N THR A 295 -1.42 1.88 34.19
CA THR A 295 -0.25 1.01 33.90
C THR A 295 0.59 1.47 32.70
N LEU A 296 0.28 2.62 32.13
CA LEU A 296 1.07 3.22 31.05
C LEU A 296 2.50 3.54 31.51
N SER A 297 3.47 3.20 30.67
CA SER A 297 4.87 3.60 30.78
C SER A 297 5.06 5.11 30.61
N ASP A 298 6.21 5.62 31.07
CA ASP A 298 6.55 7.05 30.92
C ASP A 298 6.59 7.49 29.44
N GLN A 299 7.05 6.60 28.56
CA GLN A 299 7.05 6.85 27.11
C GLN A 299 5.63 6.99 26.57
N GLU A 300 4.71 6.08 26.93
CA GLU A 300 3.29 6.16 26.53
C GLU A 300 2.62 7.43 27.05
N ARG A 301 2.90 7.81 28.30
CA ARG A 301 2.35 9.03 28.92
C ARG A 301 2.86 10.31 28.24
N SER A 302 4.04 10.26 27.63
CA SER A 302 4.62 11.41 26.92
C SER A 302 4.06 11.59 25.51
N ASP A 303 3.43 10.57 24.91
CA ASP A 303 2.78 10.67 23.60
C ASP A 303 1.38 11.30 23.76
N THR A 304 1.30 12.59 23.45
CA THR A 304 0.06 13.38 23.61
C THR A 304 -1.09 12.84 22.76
N ASN A 305 -0.80 12.37 21.54
CA ASN A 305 -1.84 11.91 20.63
C ASN A 305 -2.44 10.58 21.10
N PHE A 306 -1.57 9.68 21.54
CA PHE A 306 -1.96 8.42 22.16
C PHE A 306 -2.82 8.68 23.41
N MET A 307 -2.40 9.58 24.29
CA MET A 307 -3.11 9.91 25.53
C MET A 307 -4.48 10.55 25.28
N ASP A 308 -4.60 11.43 24.29
CA ASP A 308 -5.88 12.05 23.94
C ASP A 308 -6.92 10.99 23.52
N ILE A 309 -6.50 10.00 22.73
CA ILE A 309 -7.38 8.91 22.27
C ILE A 309 -7.80 8.00 23.42
N LEU A 310 -6.85 7.58 24.27
CA LEU A 310 -7.18 6.76 25.44
C LEU A 310 -8.13 7.51 26.39
N ARG A 311 -7.88 8.80 26.63
CA ARG A 311 -8.74 9.61 27.50
C ARG A 311 -10.14 9.75 26.92
N ASP A 312 -10.29 9.99 25.62
CA ASP A 312 -11.62 10.09 25.00
C ASP A 312 -12.40 8.76 25.09
N MET A 313 -11.73 7.61 24.86
CA MET A 313 -12.33 6.29 25.10
C MET A 313 -12.75 6.09 26.56
N PHE A 314 -11.88 6.47 27.51
CA PHE A 314 -12.17 6.38 28.94
C PHE A 314 -13.38 7.24 29.33
N GLU A 315 -13.44 8.50 28.88
CA GLU A 315 -14.55 9.40 29.17
C GLU A 315 -15.88 8.90 28.60
N LYS A 316 -15.89 8.43 27.34
CA LYS A 316 -17.11 7.93 26.69
C LYS A 316 -17.64 6.63 27.28
N THR A 317 -16.80 5.85 27.95
CA THR A 317 -17.21 4.59 28.60
C THR A 317 -17.68 4.75 30.04
N LYS A 318 -17.54 5.94 30.66
CA LYS A 318 -17.93 6.19 32.07
C LYS A 318 -19.40 5.90 32.38
N LYS A 319 -20.31 6.30 31.47
CA LYS A 319 -21.74 6.08 31.66
C LYS A 319 -22.14 4.67 31.27
N ASN A 320 -21.70 4.25 30.08
CA ASN A 320 -21.88 2.91 29.56
C ASN A 320 -20.99 2.74 28.32
N ALA A 321 -20.42 1.55 28.12
CA ALA A 321 -19.73 1.23 26.88
C ALA A 321 -20.76 0.80 25.80
N CYS A 322 -20.61 1.29 24.57
CA CYS A 322 -21.43 0.80 23.46
C CYS A 322 -20.95 -0.59 23.04
N VAL A 323 -21.65 -1.64 23.51
CA VAL A 323 -21.31 -3.03 23.20
C VAL A 323 -22.32 -3.63 22.23
N LEU A 324 -21.83 -4.07 21.07
CA LEU A 324 -22.65 -4.66 20.02
C LEU A 324 -22.70 -6.20 20.13
N ASP A 325 -23.93 -6.71 20.24
CA ASP A 325 -24.35 -8.10 20.02
C ASP A 325 -25.27 -8.14 18.78
N PRO A 326 -24.73 -8.48 17.59
CA PRO A 326 -25.47 -8.45 16.32
C PRO A 326 -26.71 -9.35 16.27
N ILE A 327 -26.87 -10.26 17.24
CA ILE A 327 -27.99 -11.21 17.30
C ILE A 327 -29.15 -10.64 18.14
N LYS A 328 -28.85 -9.76 19.11
CA LYS A 328 -29.83 -9.32 20.12
C LYS A 328 -30.13 -7.83 20.09
N ASN A 329 -29.19 -7.01 19.64
CA ASN A 329 -29.41 -5.57 19.60
C ASN A 329 -30.34 -5.20 18.46
N ASP A 330 -30.94 -4.02 18.57
CA ASP A 330 -31.74 -3.42 17.52
C ASP A 330 -30.85 -2.48 16.69
N PRO A 331 -30.71 -2.69 15.37
CA PRO A 331 -29.87 -1.85 14.53
C PRO A 331 -30.33 -0.39 14.48
N SER A 332 -31.62 -0.11 14.66
CA SER A 332 -32.15 1.27 14.61
C SER A 332 -31.52 2.14 15.70
N THR A 333 -31.51 1.64 16.94
CA THR A 333 -30.97 2.36 18.10
C THR A 333 -29.51 2.77 17.92
N ILE A 334 -28.68 1.87 17.39
CA ILE A 334 -27.26 2.15 17.17
C ILE A 334 -27.07 3.09 15.99
N LEU A 335 -27.88 2.98 14.92
CA LEU A 335 -27.75 3.89 13.79
C LEU A 335 -28.21 5.31 14.16
N ASP A 336 -29.28 5.46 14.92
CA ASP A 336 -29.78 6.75 15.41
C ASP A 336 -28.69 7.45 16.24
N ASP A 337 -28.10 6.75 17.22
CA ASP A 337 -26.99 7.27 18.04
C ASP A 337 -25.78 7.72 17.20
N LEU A 338 -25.47 6.98 16.13
CA LEU A 338 -24.38 7.34 15.22
C LEU A 338 -24.74 8.53 14.33
N ALA A 339 -25.98 8.62 13.86
CA ALA A 339 -26.46 9.65 12.95
C ALA A 339 -26.67 11.01 13.64
N ASP A 340 -27.09 11.01 14.90
CA ASP A 340 -27.33 12.24 15.70
C ASP A 340 -26.03 12.91 16.17
N SER A 341 -24.92 12.18 16.12
CA SER A 341 -23.63 12.66 16.60
C SER A 341 -22.90 13.54 15.58
N THR A 342 -21.97 14.37 16.05
CA THR A 342 -21.22 15.27 15.17
C THR A 342 -20.32 14.51 14.18
N ASN A 343 -20.03 15.16 13.04
CA ASN A 343 -19.13 14.67 12.00
C ASN A 343 -17.86 15.52 11.91
N ILE A 344 -16.81 14.95 11.34
CA ILE A 344 -15.62 15.68 10.91
C ILE A 344 -15.92 16.27 9.54
N ASN A 345 -15.99 17.60 9.47
CA ASN A 345 -16.06 18.33 8.21
C ASN A 345 -14.63 18.53 7.66
N HIS A 346 -14.47 18.56 6.35
CA HIS A 346 -13.17 18.71 5.70
C HIS A 346 -12.13 17.67 6.14
N PRO A 347 -12.43 16.36 5.97
CA PRO A 347 -11.56 15.26 6.38
C PRO A 347 -10.13 15.33 5.81
N GLU A 348 -9.92 16.02 4.69
CA GLU A 348 -8.62 16.30 4.09
C GLU A 348 -7.63 16.98 5.03
N ASN A 349 -8.13 17.78 5.98
CA ASN A 349 -7.32 18.52 6.96
C ASN A 349 -7.07 17.74 8.25
N VAL A 350 -7.73 16.59 8.43
CA VAL A 350 -7.69 15.81 9.67
C VAL A 350 -6.99 14.49 9.47
N PHE A 351 -7.30 13.78 8.38
CA PHE A 351 -6.75 12.46 8.13
C PHE A 351 -5.44 12.58 7.35
N GLN A 352 -4.40 11.85 7.77
CA GLN A 352 -3.12 11.79 7.07
C GLN A 352 -2.73 10.36 6.74
N PHE A 353 -1.90 10.22 5.71
CA PHE A 353 -1.33 8.93 5.34
C PHE A 353 -0.59 8.33 6.53
N PHE A 354 -0.89 7.06 6.81
CA PHE A 354 -0.27 6.32 7.88
C PHE A 354 0.12 4.93 7.39
N ILE A 355 1.12 4.36 8.05
CA ILE A 355 1.55 2.98 7.91
C ILE A 355 1.87 2.44 9.31
N THR A 356 1.71 1.13 9.50
CA THR A 356 2.10 0.50 10.78
C THR A 356 3.61 0.54 10.96
N GLU A 357 4.11 0.46 12.20
CA GLU A 357 5.56 0.38 12.46
C GLU A 357 6.23 -0.79 11.75
N LYS A 358 5.54 -1.93 11.70
CA LYS A 358 6.05 -3.13 11.03
C LYS A 358 6.26 -2.88 9.54
N SER A 359 5.27 -2.29 8.88
CA SER A 359 5.34 -1.96 7.45
C SER A 359 6.34 -0.84 7.18
N LYS A 360 6.43 0.17 8.07
CA LYS A 360 7.45 1.22 8.01
C LYS A 360 8.86 0.65 8.07
N SER A 361 9.14 -0.23 9.03
CA SER A 361 10.46 -0.89 9.13
C SER A 361 10.81 -1.67 7.87
N ILE A 362 9.83 -2.32 7.22
CA ILE A 362 10.04 -3.04 5.96
C ILE A 362 10.30 -2.07 4.80
N LEU A 363 9.54 -0.98 4.72
CA LEU A 363 9.75 0.08 3.74
C LEU A 363 11.14 0.72 3.88
N ASP A 364 11.55 1.07 5.09
CA ASP A 364 12.87 1.64 5.39
C ASP A 364 14.00 0.68 4.97
N LYS A 365 13.83 -0.62 5.23
CA LYS A 365 14.75 -1.66 4.76
C LYS A 365 14.81 -1.72 3.22
N GLN A 366 13.67 -1.59 2.54
CA GLN A 366 13.61 -1.58 1.08
C GLN A 366 14.32 -0.34 0.50
N VAL A 367 14.05 0.84 1.06
CA VAL A 367 14.67 2.11 0.66
C VAL A 367 16.18 2.07 0.84
N THR A 368 16.64 1.61 2.02
CA THR A 368 18.08 1.45 2.31
C THR A 368 18.76 0.52 1.30
N LYS A 369 18.11 -0.58 0.91
CA LYS A 369 18.64 -1.50 -0.11
C LYS A 369 18.74 -0.82 -1.47
N TYR A 370 17.71 -0.10 -1.90
CA TYR A 370 17.76 0.65 -3.16
C TYR A 370 18.87 1.69 -3.16
N GLU A 371 19.05 2.43 -2.06
CA GLU A 371 20.13 3.40 -1.92
C GLU A 371 21.51 2.73 -2.07
N LEU A 372 21.74 1.60 -1.40
CA LEU A 372 22.99 0.84 -1.51
C LEU A 372 23.24 0.33 -2.93
N ILE A 373 22.20 -0.17 -3.61
CA ILE A 373 22.30 -0.64 -5.00
C ILE A 373 22.61 0.54 -5.93
N ILE A 374 21.94 1.68 -5.78
CA ILE A 374 22.19 2.88 -6.60
C ILE A 374 23.62 3.38 -6.38
N LYS A 375 24.07 3.52 -5.12
CA LYS A 375 25.45 3.94 -4.79
C LYS A 375 26.47 2.97 -5.38
N SER A 376 26.25 1.67 -5.25
CA SER A 376 27.14 0.65 -5.82
C SER A 376 27.14 0.70 -7.35
N ALA A 377 25.97 0.77 -7.99
CA ALA A 377 25.84 0.82 -9.44
C ALA A 377 26.56 2.06 -10.01
N THR A 378 26.36 3.22 -9.40
CA THR A 378 26.99 4.48 -9.80
C THR A 378 28.52 4.41 -9.67
N LYS A 379 29.03 3.86 -8.56
CA LYS A 379 30.49 3.70 -8.33
C LYS A 379 31.18 2.83 -9.39
N HIS A 380 30.47 1.91 -10.02
CA HIS A 380 31.02 1.00 -11.04
C HIS A 380 30.51 1.32 -12.45
N SER A 381 30.02 2.54 -12.67
CA SER A 381 29.51 3.00 -13.98
C SER A 381 28.38 2.13 -14.56
N LYS A 382 27.62 1.43 -13.71
CA LYS A 382 26.45 0.61 -14.08
C LYS A 382 25.18 1.45 -14.07
N TYR A 383 25.20 2.52 -14.82
CA TYR A 383 24.17 3.54 -14.87
C TYR A 383 22.77 3.01 -15.21
N SER A 384 22.66 2.02 -16.11
CA SER A 384 21.37 1.41 -16.45
C SER A 384 20.69 0.71 -15.27
N LEU A 385 21.48 0.15 -14.33
CA LEU A 385 20.94 -0.42 -13.10
C LEU A 385 20.51 0.69 -12.12
N ALA A 386 21.34 1.73 -11.96
CA ALA A 386 21.00 2.86 -11.10
C ALA A 386 19.69 3.52 -11.56
N ILE A 387 19.55 3.78 -12.86
CA ILE A 387 18.33 4.33 -13.48
C ILE A 387 17.15 3.39 -13.25
N LEU A 388 17.31 2.07 -13.42
CA LEU A 388 16.21 1.12 -13.17
C LEU A 388 15.72 1.19 -11.73
N ILE A 389 16.62 1.14 -10.75
CA ILE A 389 16.24 1.14 -9.33
C ILE A 389 15.66 2.50 -8.93
N LEU A 390 16.22 3.60 -9.45
CA LEU A 390 15.68 4.93 -9.25
C LEU A 390 14.27 5.06 -9.85
N ASN A 391 14.08 4.63 -11.10
CA ASN A 391 12.76 4.62 -11.72
C ASN A 391 11.76 3.80 -10.91
N ARG A 392 12.19 2.70 -10.28
CA ARG A 392 11.33 1.90 -9.39
C ARG A 392 10.95 2.62 -8.10
N SER A 393 11.88 3.38 -7.50
CA SER A 393 11.55 4.28 -6.40
C SER A 393 10.59 5.41 -6.83
N LEU A 394 10.63 5.78 -8.11
CA LEU A 394 9.87 6.88 -8.72
C LEU A 394 8.58 6.45 -9.45
N LEU A 395 8.20 5.18 -9.42
CA LEU A 395 7.08 4.64 -10.20
C LEU A 395 5.71 4.97 -9.57
N ASP A 396 5.38 6.26 -9.41
CA ASP A 396 4.14 6.77 -9.99
C ASP A 396 4.24 8.27 -10.26
N GLU A 397 3.37 8.75 -11.14
CA GLU A 397 3.18 10.08 -11.71
C GLU A 397 2.90 11.21 -10.69
N THR A 398 3.66 11.28 -9.59
CA THR A 398 3.57 12.35 -8.60
C THR A 398 4.64 13.41 -8.82
N ILE A 399 4.19 14.66 -8.82
CA ILE A 399 5.00 15.87 -8.93
C ILE A 399 6.13 15.81 -7.89
N LEU A 400 7.37 15.82 -8.36
CA LEU A 400 8.57 15.97 -7.53
C LEU A 400 8.46 17.27 -6.73
N ILE A 401 8.60 17.21 -5.41
CA ILE A 401 8.63 18.42 -4.56
C ILE A 401 10.04 19.03 -4.54
N ASP A 402 10.13 20.34 -4.32
CA ASP A 402 11.38 21.12 -4.40
C ASP A 402 12.54 20.57 -3.54
N GLU A 403 12.24 19.93 -2.41
CA GLU A 403 13.26 19.33 -1.54
C GLU A 403 13.90 18.09 -2.17
N GLU A 404 13.13 17.30 -2.91
CA GLU A 404 13.65 16.13 -3.63
C GLU A 404 14.47 16.58 -4.84
N ILE A 405 14.05 17.63 -5.55
CA ILE A 405 14.79 18.24 -6.67
C ILE A 405 16.12 18.83 -6.19
N LYS A 406 16.16 19.46 -5.01
CA LYS A 406 17.41 19.93 -4.39
C LYS A 406 18.35 18.78 -4.04
N GLN A 407 17.81 17.65 -3.59
CA GLN A 407 18.60 16.44 -3.32
C GLN A 407 19.14 15.83 -4.62
N TYR A 408 18.34 15.81 -5.69
CA TYR A 408 18.77 15.44 -7.04
C TYR A 408 19.87 16.33 -7.58
N ARG A 409 19.74 17.66 -7.42
CA ARG A 409 20.78 18.61 -7.81
C ARG A 409 22.08 18.35 -7.04
N THR A 410 21.98 18.03 -5.77
CA THR A 410 23.14 17.65 -4.95
C THR A 410 23.82 16.38 -5.46
N TYR A 411 23.07 15.34 -5.87
CA TYR A 411 23.65 14.14 -6.49
C TYR A 411 24.25 14.40 -7.87
N PHE A 412 23.63 15.29 -8.65
CA PHE A 412 24.13 15.73 -9.95
C PHE A 412 25.42 16.56 -9.82
N ASP A 413 25.46 17.49 -8.87
CA ASP A 413 26.65 18.30 -8.55
C ASP A 413 27.80 17.42 -8.04
N HIS A 414 27.50 16.39 -7.24
CA HIS A 414 28.51 15.40 -6.85
C HIS A 414 29.01 14.57 -8.04
N ALA A 415 28.14 14.20 -8.97
CA ALA A 415 28.54 13.50 -10.19
C ALA A 415 29.42 14.39 -11.09
N ASN A 416 29.09 15.69 -11.20
CA ASN A 416 29.90 16.68 -11.92
C ASN A 416 31.24 16.96 -11.23
N LEU A 417 31.28 16.98 -9.89
CA LEU A 417 32.52 17.11 -9.12
C LEU A 417 33.44 15.90 -9.36
N VAL A 418 32.87 14.69 -9.46
CA VAL A 418 33.59 13.47 -9.82
C VAL A 418 34.05 13.52 -11.29
N GLU A 419 33.29 14.16 -12.18
CA GLU A 419 33.65 14.39 -13.57
C GLU A 419 34.79 15.41 -13.72
N ASP A 420 34.80 16.49 -12.94
CA ASP A 420 35.89 17.47 -12.90
C ASP A 420 37.17 16.88 -12.28
N LEU A 421 37.04 16.03 -11.27
CA LEU A 421 38.16 15.22 -10.74
C LEU A 421 38.68 14.21 -11.78
N SER A 422 37.79 13.65 -12.60
CA SER A 422 38.16 12.76 -13.70
C SER A 422 38.88 13.51 -14.84
N LYS A 423 38.44 14.75 -15.17
CA LYS A 423 39.07 15.60 -16.19
C LYS A 423 40.45 16.11 -15.77
N THR A 424 40.63 16.41 -14.48
CA THR A 424 41.89 16.97 -13.95
C THR A 424 42.95 15.91 -13.62
N HIS A 425 42.55 14.66 -13.32
CA HIS A 425 43.49 13.60 -12.91
C HIS A 425 43.58 12.35 -13.79
N LEU A 426 42.64 12.10 -14.73
CA LEU A 426 42.57 10.83 -15.47
C LEU A 426 42.48 11.00 -17.00
N ARG A 427 43.31 11.90 -17.57
CA ARG A 427 43.44 12.17 -19.02
C ARG A 427 42.90 11.04 -19.93
N ASN A 428 41.70 11.26 -20.47
CA ASN A 428 41.10 10.63 -21.65
C ASN A 428 40.60 9.16 -21.61
N GLU A 429 40.28 8.56 -20.46
CA GLU A 429 39.68 7.20 -20.44
C GLU A 429 38.39 7.04 -19.60
N ALA A 430 37.54 8.06 -19.53
CA ALA A 430 36.20 7.93 -18.93
C ALA A 430 35.08 8.31 -19.91
N ILE A 431 34.07 7.44 -20.02
CA ILE A 431 32.91 7.58 -20.92
C ILE A 431 32.05 8.77 -20.48
N HIS A 432 31.83 9.67 -21.43
CA HIS A 432 31.30 11.02 -21.27
C HIS A 432 29.82 11.11 -20.82
N SER A 433 29.51 12.12 -20.00
CA SER A 433 28.18 12.66 -19.71
C SER A 433 27.35 12.97 -20.98
N CYS A 434 28.02 13.12 -22.13
CA CYS A 434 27.42 13.23 -23.45
C CYS A 434 26.42 12.09 -23.78
N ALA A 435 26.63 10.86 -23.30
CA ALA A 435 25.70 9.75 -23.58
C ALA A 435 24.30 9.96 -22.97
N TYR A 436 24.23 10.65 -21.83
CA TYR A 436 22.97 11.01 -21.19
C TYR A 436 22.27 12.15 -21.91
N ILE A 437 23.03 13.16 -22.33
CA ILE A 437 22.53 14.27 -23.14
C ILE A 437 22.04 13.76 -24.50
N GLU A 438 22.77 12.85 -25.14
CA GLU A 438 22.37 12.20 -26.39
C GLU A 438 21.11 11.34 -26.23
N HIS A 439 20.97 10.61 -25.12
CA HIS A 439 19.77 9.83 -24.84
C HIS A 439 18.55 10.74 -24.60
N LEU A 440 18.72 11.80 -23.80
CA LEU A 440 17.68 12.81 -23.55
C LEU A 440 17.29 13.48 -24.87
N ASN A 441 18.27 13.88 -25.69
CA ASN A 441 18.05 14.47 -27.00
C ASN A 441 17.28 13.54 -27.93
N ARG A 442 17.65 12.26 -28.02
CA ARG A 442 16.90 11.25 -28.80
C ARG A 442 15.46 11.08 -28.31
N LYS A 443 15.23 11.13 -27.01
CA LYS A 443 13.87 11.05 -26.43
C LYS A 443 13.05 12.29 -26.79
N VAL A 444 13.64 13.48 -26.73
CA VAL A 444 13.00 14.73 -27.17
C VAL A 444 12.71 14.68 -28.67
N ASP A 445 13.63 14.17 -29.50
CA ASP A 445 13.43 14.06 -30.95
C ASP A 445 12.29 13.10 -31.32
N ASN A 446 12.21 11.95 -30.64
CA ASN A 446 11.09 11.02 -30.84
C ASN A 446 9.75 11.65 -30.42
N LEU A 447 9.74 12.48 -29.37
CA LEU A 447 8.54 13.21 -28.97
C LEU A 447 8.16 14.27 -29.99
N VAL A 448 9.13 15.02 -30.54
CA VAL A 448 8.92 16.00 -31.62
C VAL A 448 8.31 15.33 -32.85
N ASN A 449 8.84 14.19 -33.28
CA ASN A 449 8.33 13.47 -34.44
C ASN A 449 6.90 12.96 -34.20
N ASN A 450 6.62 12.40 -33.02
CA ASN A 450 5.26 12.00 -32.64
C ASN A 450 4.28 13.19 -32.62
N LEU A 451 4.71 14.40 -32.25
CA LEU A 451 3.88 15.61 -32.28
C LEU A 451 3.56 16.08 -33.71
N GLN A 452 4.45 15.83 -34.67
CA GLN A 452 4.21 16.15 -36.07
C GLN A 452 3.17 15.21 -36.69
N GLU A 453 3.18 13.93 -36.30
CA GLU A 453 2.33 12.87 -36.85
C GLU A 453 0.92 12.79 -36.21
N ASN A 454 0.71 13.33 -35.01
CA ASN A 454 -0.54 13.19 -34.25
C ASN A 454 -1.32 14.52 -34.05
N ASN A 455 -2.59 14.41 -33.64
CA ASN A 455 -3.49 15.55 -33.43
C ASN A 455 -3.23 16.22 -32.06
N ILE A 456 -3.00 17.54 -32.04
CA ILE A 456 -2.51 18.31 -30.87
C ILE A 456 -3.46 18.28 -29.65
N ASN A 457 -4.73 17.95 -29.85
CA ASN A 457 -5.73 17.90 -28.77
C ASN A 457 -5.68 16.63 -27.91
N ASP A 458 -4.75 15.71 -28.17
CA ASP A 458 -4.52 14.56 -27.31
C ASP A 458 -3.91 15.01 -25.96
N LEU A 459 -4.51 14.57 -24.86
CA LEU A 459 -4.05 14.85 -23.50
C LEU A 459 -2.60 14.38 -23.29
N SER A 460 -2.20 13.28 -23.93
CA SER A 460 -0.85 12.73 -23.86
C SER A 460 0.21 13.63 -24.53
N ILE A 461 -0.19 14.39 -25.55
CA ILE A 461 0.64 15.35 -26.27
C ILE A 461 0.86 16.61 -25.43
N LYS A 462 -0.20 17.11 -24.79
CA LYS A 462 -0.10 18.28 -23.90
C LYS A 462 0.85 18.02 -22.72
N LEU A 463 0.71 16.85 -22.08
CA LEU A 463 1.60 16.41 -21.01
C LEU A 463 3.06 16.27 -21.47
N SER A 464 3.28 15.88 -22.73
CA SER A 464 4.63 15.76 -23.30
C SER A 464 5.27 17.13 -23.54
N ILE A 465 4.50 18.12 -23.98
CA ILE A 465 4.98 19.50 -24.18
C ILE A 465 5.35 20.15 -22.84
N ASP A 466 4.53 19.97 -21.80
CA ASP A 466 4.81 20.52 -20.47
C ASP A 466 6.10 19.91 -19.86
N LYS A 467 6.38 18.63 -20.14
CA LYS A 467 7.64 17.98 -19.73
C LYS A 467 8.86 18.58 -20.45
N ILE A 468 8.75 18.81 -21.76
CA ILE A 468 9.84 19.42 -22.53
C ILE A 468 10.07 20.87 -22.08
N LYS A 469 9.02 21.60 -21.72
CA LYS A 469 9.11 22.94 -21.12
C LYS A 469 9.92 22.92 -19.83
N ILE A 470 9.57 22.05 -18.90
CA ILE A 470 10.29 21.96 -17.62
C ILE A 470 11.76 21.59 -17.86
N LEU A 471 12.03 20.62 -18.74
CA LEU A 471 13.41 20.25 -19.10
C LEU A 471 14.18 21.40 -19.75
N SER A 472 13.53 22.26 -20.54
CA SER A 472 14.17 23.41 -21.18
C SER A 472 14.69 24.47 -20.22
N GLU A 473 14.16 24.53 -18.99
CA GLU A 473 14.61 25.49 -17.97
C GLU A 473 15.98 25.12 -17.39
N TYR A 474 16.41 23.87 -17.58
CA TYR A 474 17.64 23.32 -16.98
C TYR A 474 18.66 22.81 -18.00
N PHE A 475 18.28 22.61 -19.26
CA PHE A 475 19.15 22.11 -20.33
C PHE A 475 19.05 22.98 -21.59
N ASP A 476 20.12 23.69 -21.92
CA ASP A 476 20.14 24.64 -23.05
C ASP A 476 19.82 23.97 -24.40
N ASP A 477 20.32 22.77 -24.65
CA ASP A 477 20.04 22.01 -25.88
C ASP A 477 18.55 21.63 -26.03
N VAL A 478 17.88 21.38 -24.90
CA VAL A 478 16.45 21.07 -24.87
C VAL A 478 15.61 22.33 -25.05
N ASN A 479 16.11 23.49 -24.59
CA ASN A 479 15.46 24.78 -24.79
C ASN A 479 15.33 25.18 -26.25
N VAL A 480 16.37 24.91 -27.06
CA VAL A 480 16.30 25.13 -28.51
C VAL A 480 15.16 24.31 -29.13
N LYS A 481 15.03 23.04 -28.74
CA LYS A 481 13.96 22.15 -29.22
C LYS A 481 12.57 22.55 -28.70
N TYR A 482 12.48 22.98 -27.44
CA TYR A 482 11.23 23.44 -26.85
C TYR A 482 10.67 24.69 -27.56
N LYS A 483 11.53 25.65 -27.90
CA LYS A 483 11.14 26.85 -28.67
C LYS A 483 10.57 26.47 -30.03
N PHE A 484 11.20 25.51 -30.72
CA PHE A 484 10.70 24.99 -31.99
C PHE A 484 9.31 24.34 -31.86
N ILE A 485 9.11 23.46 -30.86
CA ILE A 485 7.82 22.81 -30.60
C ILE A 485 6.74 23.84 -30.26
N SER A 486 7.07 24.82 -29.41
CA SER A 486 6.12 25.86 -28.98
C SER A 486 5.62 26.66 -30.18
N GLN A 487 6.52 27.02 -31.09
CA GLN A 487 6.18 27.71 -32.34
C GLN A 487 5.30 26.83 -33.25
N PHE A 488 5.66 25.56 -33.44
CA PHE A 488 4.86 24.60 -34.23
C PHE A 488 3.43 24.41 -33.70
N VAL A 489 3.27 24.35 -32.37
CA VAL A 489 1.95 24.21 -31.72
C VAL A 489 1.12 25.48 -31.88
N LEU A 490 1.75 26.66 -31.82
CA LEU A 490 1.10 27.95 -32.09
C LEU A 490 0.61 28.02 -33.55
N GLU A 491 1.41 27.58 -34.51
CA GLU A 491 1.05 27.56 -35.93
C GLU A 491 -0.13 26.62 -36.23
N LYS A 492 -0.13 25.39 -35.69
CA LYS A 492 -1.26 24.45 -35.86
C LYS A 492 -2.54 24.82 -35.11
N LYS A 493 -2.48 25.68 -34.08
CA LYS A 493 -3.68 26.21 -33.41
C LYS A 493 -4.34 27.36 -34.19
N ASN A 494 -3.58 28.02 -35.05
CA ASN A 494 -4.02 29.16 -35.85
C ASN A 494 -4.41 28.77 -37.28
N ALA A 495 -4.11 27.53 -37.71
CA ALA A 495 -4.56 26.90 -38.95
C ALA A 495 -5.81 26.05 -38.67
#